data_AF-A0A955TYR9-F1
#
_entry.id   AF-A0A955TYR9-F1
#
_cell.length_a   1.000
_cell.length_b   1.000
_cell.length_c   1.000
_cell.angle_alpha   90.00
_cell.angle_beta   90.00
_cell.angle_gamma   90.00
#
_symmetry.space_group_name_H-M   'P 1'
#
loop_
_entity.id
_entity.type
_entity.pdbx_description
1 polymer ?
#
loop_
_entity_poly.entity_id
_entity_poly.type
_entity_poly.pdbx_seq_one_letter_code
_entity_poly.pdbx_strand_id
1 'polypeptide(L)'
;MSKNKSKKTKSGQKPDKNLKALSASLGAVAVAIAGFTLLSGKKKPSGPPAPATGNLIETRPVLSHKMFSGKAAVAYKIAAEIPKVIDSQFCYCYCKRNHGHKTLLTCYTNNHGSKCEVCMNEVLYAYEMYKDKYSLDDIVRELDRKFYRPYRSHKL
;
A
#
# COMPACT_ATOMS: atom_id res chain seq x y z
N MET A 1 -64.02 -22.05 -18.02
CA MET A 1 -62.71 -22.63 -17.62
C MET A 1 -62.72 -22.90 -16.11
N SER A 2 -62.28 -24.11 -15.74
CA SER A 2 -61.66 -24.57 -14.48
C SER A 2 -61.87 -23.81 -13.15
N LYS A 3 -61.96 -24.42 -11.97
CA LYS A 3 -61.98 -25.80 -11.43
C LYS A 3 -62.16 -25.60 -9.90
N ASN A 4 -62.92 -26.49 -9.23
CA ASN A 4 -62.65 -27.20 -7.94
C ASN A 4 -61.69 -26.56 -6.90
N LYS A 5 -61.85 -26.63 -5.56
CA LYS A 5 -62.31 -27.71 -4.66
C LYS A 5 -62.23 -27.19 -3.20
N SER A 6 -63.23 -27.48 -2.35
CA SER A 6 -63.18 -28.36 -1.16
C SER A 6 -62.32 -27.97 0.07
N LYS A 7 -63.02 -27.63 1.17
CA LYS A 7 -63.02 -28.32 2.50
C LYS A 7 -61.71 -28.99 2.96
N LYS A 8 -61.25 -28.64 4.18
CA LYS A 8 -61.40 -29.41 5.45
C LYS A 8 -60.23 -29.17 6.41
N THR A 9 -60.56 -29.35 7.68
CA THR A 9 -59.88 -29.02 8.94
C THR A 9 -58.82 -30.04 9.40
N LYS A 10 -58.04 -29.59 10.41
CA LYS A 10 -57.27 -30.31 11.45
C LYS A 10 -55.98 -31.05 11.02
N SER A 11 -54.88 -30.74 11.71
CA SER A 11 -54.25 -31.67 12.67
C SER A 11 -53.01 -31.03 13.29
N GLY A 12 -52.88 -31.06 14.61
CA GLY A 12 -51.61 -30.80 15.27
C GLY A 12 -50.62 -31.94 14.99
N GLN A 13 -49.34 -31.60 14.89
CA GLN A 13 -48.23 -32.55 15.02
C GLN A 13 -47.20 -31.98 16.01
N LYS A 14 -46.83 -32.87 16.94
CA LYS A 14 -45.92 -32.71 18.09
C LYS A 14 -44.45 -32.57 17.64
N PRO A 15 -43.51 -32.23 18.54
CA PRO A 15 -42.24 -31.60 18.20
C PRO A 15 -41.21 -32.59 17.65
N ASP A 16 -40.62 -32.25 16.51
CA ASP A 16 -39.55 -33.02 15.90
C ASP A 16 -38.21 -32.62 16.53
N LYS A 17 -37.61 -33.56 17.27
CA LYS A 17 -36.38 -33.40 18.06
C LYS A 17 -35.11 -33.21 17.22
N ASN A 18 -35.24 -32.79 15.96
CA ASN A 18 -34.15 -32.69 14.99
C ASN A 18 -33.70 -31.23 14.73
N LEU A 19 -34.06 -30.29 15.61
CA LEU A 19 -33.61 -28.90 15.52
C LEU A 19 -32.21 -28.65 16.12
N LYS A 20 -31.65 -29.60 16.88
CA LYS A 20 -30.28 -29.48 17.43
C LYS A 20 -29.17 -29.75 16.41
N ALA A 21 -29.49 -30.28 15.23
CA ALA A 21 -28.49 -30.61 14.21
C ALA A 21 -28.23 -29.48 13.21
N LEU A 22 -29.05 -28.42 13.18
CA LEU A 22 -28.92 -27.30 12.23
C LEU A 22 -28.21 -26.07 12.81
N SER A 23 -27.99 -26.01 14.13
CA SER A 23 -27.24 -24.92 14.77
C SER A 23 -25.71 -25.13 14.75
N ALA A 24 -25.25 -26.35 14.42
CA ALA A 24 -23.82 -26.67 14.39
C ALA A 24 -23.10 -26.20 13.11
N SER A 25 -23.84 -25.98 12.01
CA SER A 25 -23.25 -25.60 10.71
C SER A 25 -23.00 -24.10 10.57
N LEU A 26 -23.84 -23.23 11.13
CA LEU A 26 -23.60 -21.77 11.07
C LEU A 26 -22.42 -21.33 11.94
N GLY A 27 -22.26 -21.93 13.13
CA GLY A 27 -21.14 -21.63 14.03
C GLY A 27 -19.79 -22.04 13.44
N ALA A 28 -19.72 -23.22 12.81
CA ALA A 28 -18.51 -23.72 12.18
C ALA A 28 -18.08 -22.86 10.97
N VAL A 29 -19.04 -22.39 10.16
CA VAL A 29 -18.75 -21.52 9.00
C VAL A 29 -18.30 -20.13 9.46
N ALA A 30 -18.93 -19.54 10.48
CA ALA A 30 -18.51 -18.24 11.02
C ALA A 30 -17.10 -18.31 11.65
N VAL A 31 -16.78 -19.40 12.36
CA VAL A 31 -15.44 -19.63 12.94
C VAL A 31 -14.40 -19.90 11.85
N ALA A 32 -14.76 -20.60 10.77
CA ALA A 32 -13.86 -20.82 9.64
C ALA A 32 -13.57 -19.52 8.86
N ILE A 33 -14.58 -18.67 8.65
CA ILE A 33 -14.40 -17.36 8.00
C ILE A 33 -13.56 -16.44 8.89
N ALA A 34 -13.83 -16.39 10.20
CA ALA A 34 -13.01 -15.61 11.15
C ALA A 34 -11.57 -16.15 11.24
N GLY A 35 -11.38 -17.47 11.21
CA GLY A 35 -10.06 -18.09 11.16
C GLY A 35 -9.31 -17.76 9.87
N PHE A 36 -10.01 -17.78 8.72
CA PHE A 36 -9.41 -17.46 7.42
C PHE A 36 -9.04 -15.98 7.29
N THR A 37 -9.85 -15.05 7.82
CA THR A 37 -9.52 -13.61 7.81
C THR A 37 -8.37 -13.27 8.75
N LEU A 38 -8.23 -13.98 9.88
CA LEU A 38 -7.08 -13.82 10.80
C LEU A 38 -5.78 -14.41 10.24
N LEU A 39 -5.85 -15.49 9.46
CA LEU A 39 -4.66 -16.14 8.88
C LEU A 39 -4.19 -15.52 7.55
N SER A 40 -4.99 -14.66 6.92
CA SER A 40 -4.66 -14.03 5.63
C SER A 40 -3.76 -12.79 5.74
N GLY A 41 -2.96 -12.68 6.81
CA GLY A 41 -1.97 -11.61 6.94
C GLY A 41 -1.04 -11.59 5.72
N LYS A 42 -0.93 -10.44 5.05
CA LYS A 42 0.00 -10.28 3.91
C LYS A 42 1.39 -10.71 4.37
N LYS A 43 1.94 -11.78 3.77
CA LYS A 43 3.32 -12.21 4.05
C LYS A 43 4.24 -11.01 3.79
N LYS A 44 4.88 -10.50 4.84
CA LYS A 44 5.94 -9.50 4.69
C LYS A 44 7.06 -10.16 3.88
N PRO A 45 7.49 -9.56 2.75
CA PRO A 45 8.69 -9.99 2.06
C PRO A 45 9.85 -9.98 3.07
N SER A 46 10.57 -11.10 3.18
CA SER A 46 11.67 -11.24 4.13
C SER A 46 12.98 -11.22 3.35
N GLY A 47 13.68 -10.10 3.46
CA GLY A 47 15.07 -9.93 3.02
C GLY A 47 15.82 -9.07 4.04
N PRO A 48 17.15 -9.02 4.01
CA PRO A 48 17.90 -8.04 4.80
C PRO A 48 17.38 -6.63 4.45
N PRO A 49 17.29 -5.71 5.44
CA PRO A 49 16.77 -4.37 5.19
C PRO A 49 17.62 -3.71 4.11
N ALA A 50 17.01 -3.55 2.92
CA ALA A 50 17.54 -2.89 1.73
C ALA A 50 19.06 -2.68 1.72
N PRO A 51 19.89 -3.72 1.44
CA PRO A 51 21.30 -3.50 1.18
C PRO A 51 21.41 -2.78 -0.16
N ALA A 52 21.26 -1.46 -0.14
CA ALA A 52 21.60 -0.62 -1.28
C ALA A 52 23.13 -0.57 -1.36
N THR A 53 23.69 -1.55 -2.03
CA THR A 53 25.13 -1.65 -2.30
C THR A 53 25.52 -0.72 -3.44
N GLY A 54 26.71 -0.13 -3.37
CA GLY A 54 27.20 0.81 -4.37
C GLY A 54 27.11 2.28 -3.97
N ASN A 55 27.57 3.12 -4.89
CA ASN A 55 27.57 4.58 -4.77
C ASN A 55 26.22 5.16 -5.21
N LEU A 56 25.88 6.34 -4.69
CA LEU A 56 24.71 7.09 -5.12
C LEU A 56 24.87 7.56 -6.57
N ILE A 57 23.79 7.49 -7.35
CA ILE A 57 23.60 8.13 -8.65
C ILE A 57 23.50 9.65 -8.47
N GLU A 58 22.83 10.11 -7.41
CA GLU A 58 22.82 11.52 -7.01
C GLU A 58 23.95 11.82 -6.03
N THR A 59 24.88 12.68 -6.44
CA THR A 59 26.08 13.02 -5.68
C THR A 59 25.95 14.35 -4.93
N ARG A 60 24.93 15.16 -5.25
CA ARG A 60 24.67 16.42 -4.54
C ARG A 60 24.04 16.15 -3.17
N PRO A 61 24.31 17.00 -2.17
CA PRO A 61 23.71 16.85 -0.86
C PRO A 61 22.20 17.11 -0.91
N VAL A 62 21.46 16.37 -0.08
CA VAL A 62 20.05 16.68 0.24
C VAL A 62 20.01 18.01 0.99
N LEU A 63 19.06 18.88 0.63
CA LEU A 63 18.86 20.14 1.36
C LEU A 63 18.44 19.87 2.81
N SER A 64 18.88 20.73 3.72
CA SER A 64 18.53 20.61 5.14
C SER A 64 17.02 20.70 5.34
N HIS A 65 16.46 19.70 6.03
CA HIS A 65 15.03 19.67 6.36
C HIS A 65 14.57 20.89 7.18
N LYS A 66 15.49 21.58 7.87
CA LYS A 66 15.21 22.79 8.65
C LYS A 66 14.77 23.99 7.79
N MET A 67 14.99 23.92 6.47
CA MET A 67 14.54 24.94 5.52
C MET A 67 13.03 24.83 5.21
N PHE A 68 12.38 23.76 5.64
CA PHE A 68 10.99 23.44 5.30
C PHE A 68 10.16 23.22 6.57
N SER A 69 8.84 23.18 6.40
CA SER A 69 7.88 22.88 7.46
C SER A 69 6.95 21.73 7.05
N GLY A 70 6.22 21.18 8.03
CA GLY A 70 5.21 20.14 7.81
C GLY A 70 5.74 18.92 7.06
N LYS A 71 4.93 18.42 6.11
CA LYS A 71 5.22 17.22 5.32
C LYS A 71 6.53 17.32 4.53
N ALA A 72 6.86 18.50 4.02
CA ALA A 72 8.10 18.72 3.29
C ALA A 72 9.30 18.51 4.22
N ALA A 73 9.32 19.11 5.42
CA ALA A 73 10.40 18.90 6.39
C ALA A 73 10.62 17.41 6.71
N VAL A 74 9.53 16.67 6.91
CA VAL A 74 9.59 15.22 7.16
C VAL A 74 10.20 14.48 5.97
N ALA A 75 9.78 14.79 4.75
CA ALA A 75 10.28 14.15 3.55
C ALA A 75 11.78 14.42 3.31
N TYR A 76 12.27 15.66 3.48
CA TYR A 76 13.71 15.96 3.36
C TYR A 76 14.53 15.27 4.46
N LYS A 77 14.00 15.18 5.69
CA LYS A 77 14.66 14.46 6.77
C LYS A 77 14.84 12.98 6.41
N ILE A 78 13.78 12.33 5.92
CA ILE A 78 13.82 10.92 5.50
C ILE A 78 14.76 10.73 4.31
N ALA A 79 14.72 11.61 3.31
CA ALA A 79 15.59 11.54 2.14
C ALA A 79 17.08 11.59 2.54
N ALA A 80 17.42 12.35 3.58
CA ALA A 80 18.77 12.38 4.16
C ALA A 80 19.09 11.16 5.04
N GLU A 81 18.08 10.54 5.66
CA GLU A 81 18.24 9.37 6.55
C GLU A 81 18.48 8.08 5.77
N ILE A 82 17.75 7.86 4.66
CA ILE A 82 17.83 6.66 3.83
C ILE A 82 18.16 6.98 2.35
N PRO A 83 19.23 7.76 2.08
CA PRO A 83 19.49 8.32 0.76
C PRO A 83 19.63 7.25 -0.31
N LYS A 84 20.26 6.12 0.02
CA LYS A 84 20.44 5.02 -0.94
C LYS A 84 19.13 4.36 -1.36
N VAL A 85 18.18 4.22 -0.43
CA VAL A 85 16.84 3.69 -0.74
C VAL A 85 16.13 4.67 -1.67
N ILE A 86 16.12 5.96 -1.32
CA ILE A 86 15.44 7.00 -2.11
C ILE A 86 16.10 7.18 -3.49
N ASP A 87 17.42 7.06 -3.59
CA ASP A 87 18.15 7.17 -4.87
C ASP A 87 17.93 5.98 -5.79
N SER A 88 17.49 4.84 -5.25
CA SER A 88 17.12 3.66 -6.05
C SER A 88 15.72 3.79 -6.66
N GLN A 89 14.96 4.83 -6.34
CA GLN A 89 13.58 5.00 -6.79
C GLN A 89 13.49 5.91 -8.02
N PHE A 90 12.61 5.55 -8.95
CA PHE A 90 12.11 6.50 -9.94
C PHE A 90 11.17 7.53 -9.27
N CYS A 91 11.13 8.77 -9.78
CA CYS A 91 10.10 9.74 -9.37
C CYS A 91 8.92 9.69 -10.34
N TYR A 92 7.77 9.20 -9.88
CA TYR A 92 6.52 9.16 -10.64
C TYR A 92 5.85 10.52 -10.81
N CYS A 93 6.47 11.57 -10.30
CA CYS A 93 6.22 12.94 -10.74
C CYS A 93 6.69 13.22 -12.18
N TYR A 94 7.50 12.32 -12.78
CA TYR A 94 8.07 12.42 -14.13
C TYR A 94 8.97 13.65 -14.37
N CYS A 95 9.47 14.29 -13.30
CA CYS A 95 10.34 15.48 -13.40
C CYS A 95 11.65 15.22 -14.15
N LYS A 96 12.09 13.96 -14.29
CA LYS A 96 13.23 13.56 -15.13
C LYS A 96 13.13 14.10 -16.56
N ARG A 97 11.91 14.23 -17.11
CA ARG A 97 11.71 14.67 -18.50
C ARG A 97 12.00 16.15 -18.73
N ASN A 98 11.65 17.00 -17.76
CA ASN A 98 11.61 18.45 -17.95
C ASN A 98 12.52 19.24 -16.97
N HIS A 99 13.00 18.60 -15.90
CA HIS A 99 13.81 19.24 -14.85
C HIS A 99 15.21 18.64 -14.70
N GLY A 100 15.58 17.67 -15.55
CA GLY A 100 16.90 17.03 -15.51
C GLY A 100 17.16 16.18 -14.25
N HIS A 101 16.10 15.74 -13.56
CA HIS A 101 16.23 14.90 -12.35
C HIS A 101 16.56 13.45 -12.72
N LYS A 102 17.38 12.77 -11.91
CA LYS A 102 17.86 11.40 -12.24
C LYS A 102 17.04 10.33 -11.52
N THR A 103 16.84 10.54 -10.23
CA THR A 103 16.20 9.62 -9.27
C THR A 103 15.26 10.44 -8.38
N LEU A 104 14.48 9.78 -7.52
CA LEU A 104 13.68 10.47 -6.51
C LEU A 104 14.54 11.31 -5.56
N LEU A 105 15.77 10.88 -5.25
CA LEU A 105 16.69 11.64 -4.39
C LEU A 105 17.07 12.99 -4.98
N THR A 106 17.19 13.08 -6.32
CA THR A 106 17.46 14.34 -7.01
C THR A 106 16.45 15.43 -6.65
N CYS A 107 15.17 15.09 -6.45
CA CYS A 107 14.12 16.03 -6.06
C CYS A 107 14.40 16.74 -4.73
N TYR A 108 15.22 16.13 -3.87
CA TYR A 108 15.56 16.62 -2.52
C TYR A 108 16.91 17.34 -2.46
N THR A 109 17.62 17.46 -3.58
CA THR A 109 18.84 18.28 -3.71
C THR A 109 18.55 19.75 -4.05
N ASN A 110 17.28 20.07 -4.30
CA ASN A 110 16.77 21.41 -4.54
C ASN A 110 15.36 21.53 -3.92
N ASN A 111 14.64 22.62 -4.18
CA ASN A 111 13.31 22.89 -3.61
C ASN A 111 12.14 22.19 -4.36
N HIS A 112 12.40 21.28 -5.30
CA HIS A 112 11.31 20.61 -6.03
C HIS A 112 10.51 19.71 -5.08
N GLY A 113 11.20 18.89 -4.27
CA GLY A 113 10.56 17.97 -3.33
C GLY A 113 9.56 18.64 -2.40
N SER A 114 9.82 19.89 -1.98
CA SER A 114 8.91 20.63 -1.09
C SER A 114 7.62 21.13 -1.76
N LYS A 115 7.56 21.10 -3.10
CA LYS A 115 6.42 21.61 -3.90
C LYS A 115 5.66 20.50 -4.64
N CYS A 116 6.06 19.25 -4.48
CA CYS A 116 5.48 18.13 -5.20
C CYS A 116 4.94 17.07 -4.22
N GLU A 117 3.62 16.92 -4.19
CA GLU A 117 2.99 15.92 -3.33
C GLU A 117 3.38 14.48 -3.68
N VAL A 118 3.57 14.19 -4.97
CA VAL A 118 4.01 12.86 -5.43
C VAL A 118 5.38 12.54 -4.84
N CYS A 119 6.36 13.43 -4.99
CA CYS A 119 7.70 13.24 -4.41
C CYS A 119 7.64 12.98 -2.90
N MET A 120 6.88 13.79 -2.16
CA MET A 120 6.74 13.64 -0.71
C MET A 120 6.09 12.31 -0.33
N ASN A 121 5.03 11.91 -1.05
CA ASN A 121 4.33 10.66 -0.80
C ASN A 121 5.20 9.43 -1.10
N GLU A 122 5.99 9.46 -2.16
CA GLU A 122 6.92 8.38 -2.51
C GLU A 122 7.96 8.16 -1.40
N VAL A 123 8.57 9.24 -0.89
CA VAL A 123 9.55 9.15 0.20
C VAL A 123 8.93 8.62 1.50
N LEU A 124 7.76 9.14 1.87
CA LEU A 124 7.06 8.68 3.08
C LEU A 124 6.69 7.19 2.98
N TYR A 125 6.21 6.75 1.82
CA TYR A 125 5.84 5.36 1.60
C TYR A 125 7.06 4.43 1.57
N ALA A 126 8.16 4.84 0.92
CA ALA A 126 9.42 4.10 0.97
C ALA A 126 9.92 3.91 2.41
N TYR A 127 9.77 4.95 3.24
CA TYR A 127 10.20 4.90 4.64
C TYR A 127 9.37 3.96 5.51
N GLU A 128 8.05 3.89 5.28
CA GLU A 128 7.18 2.91 5.96
C GLU A 128 7.68 1.48 5.72
N MET A 129 7.96 1.13 4.47
CA MET A 129 8.46 -0.19 4.09
C MET A 129 9.89 -0.44 4.58
N TYR A 130 10.75 0.57 4.53
CA TYR A 130 12.09 0.50 5.11
C TYR A 130 12.05 0.16 6.61
N LYS A 131 11.17 0.83 7.36
CA LYS A 131 10.96 0.54 8.79
C LYS A 131 10.44 -0.88 9.02
N ASP A 132 9.56 -1.35 8.13
CA ASP A 132 9.02 -2.70 8.14
C ASP A 132 9.99 -3.79 7.63
N LYS A 133 11.25 -3.43 7.34
CA LYS A 133 12.33 -4.33 6.93
C LYS A 133 12.12 -5.00 5.56
N TYR A 134 11.39 -4.32 4.66
CA TYR A 134 11.32 -4.73 3.27
C TYR A 134 12.72 -4.69 2.62
N SER A 135 12.96 -5.58 1.67
CA SER A 135 14.17 -5.50 0.84
C SER A 135 14.10 -4.29 -0.11
N LEU A 136 15.24 -3.89 -0.68
CA LEU A 136 15.27 -2.76 -1.63
C LEU A 136 14.37 -3.04 -2.85
N ASP A 137 14.46 -4.24 -3.40
CA ASP A 137 13.67 -4.66 -4.56
C ASP A 137 12.18 -4.67 -4.25
N ASP A 138 11.80 -5.04 -3.02
CA ASP A 138 10.40 -4.98 -2.60
C ASP A 138 9.90 -3.55 -2.44
N ILE A 139 10.73 -2.66 -1.90
CA ILE A 139 10.41 -1.23 -1.80
C ILE A 139 10.17 -0.66 -3.21
N VAL A 140 11.10 -0.86 -4.15
CA VAL A 140 10.97 -0.40 -5.54
C VAL A 140 9.69 -0.91 -6.17
N ARG A 141 9.45 -2.23 -6.09
CA ARG A 141 8.27 -2.85 -6.69
C ARG A 141 6.96 -2.31 -6.12
N GLU A 142 6.90 -2.05 -4.83
CA GLU A 142 5.72 -1.50 -4.19
C GLU A 142 5.50 -0.01 -4.52
N LEU A 143 6.58 0.78 -4.67
CA LEU A 143 6.47 2.14 -5.21
C LEU A 143 5.95 2.11 -6.65
N ASP A 144 6.53 1.27 -7.51
CA ASP A 144 6.10 1.12 -8.90
C ASP A 144 4.61 0.77 -8.97
N ARG A 145 4.17 -0.22 -8.19
CA ARG A 145 2.77 -0.64 -8.11
C ARG A 145 1.84 0.48 -7.63
N LYS A 146 2.27 1.31 -6.67
CA LYS A 146 1.43 2.32 -6.02
C LYS A 146 1.37 3.64 -6.79
N PHE A 147 2.48 4.06 -7.37
CA PHE A 147 2.65 5.41 -7.92
C PHE A 147 2.69 5.45 -9.45
N TYR A 148 2.95 4.33 -10.13
CA TYR A 148 2.91 4.29 -11.59
C TYR A 148 1.56 4.75 -12.12
N ARG A 149 1.60 5.73 -13.01
CA ARG A 149 0.47 6.20 -13.80
C ARG A 149 1.00 6.61 -15.18
N PRO A 150 0.37 6.20 -16.29
CA PRO A 150 0.83 6.62 -17.62
C PRO A 150 1.03 8.14 -17.67
N TYR A 151 2.20 8.56 -18.13
CA TYR A 151 2.52 9.98 -18.20
C TYR A 151 1.47 10.68 -19.07
N ARG A 152 0.80 11.68 -18.49
CA ARG A 152 -0.06 12.59 -19.23
C ARG A 152 0.67 13.91 -19.32
N SER A 153 0.99 14.33 -20.54
CA SER A 153 1.43 15.70 -20.74
C SER A 153 0.29 16.59 -20.32
N HIS A 154 0.46 17.37 -19.26
CA HIS A 154 -0.42 18.50 -19.02
C HIS A 154 -0.21 19.44 -20.22
N LYS A 155 -1.13 19.40 -21.19
CA LYS A 155 -1.30 20.54 -22.09
C LYS A 155 -1.69 21.69 -21.17
N LEU A 156 -0.79 22.66 -21.06
CA LEU A 156 -1.09 23.98 -20.51
C LEU A 156 -2.24 24.60 -21.31
#